data_AF-A0AAV9ZWP3-F1
#
_entry.id   AF-A0AAV9ZWP3-F1
#
_cell.length_a   1.000
_cell.length_b   1.000
_cell.length_c   1.000
_cell.angle_alpha   90.00
_cell.angle_beta   90.00
_cell.angle_gamma   90.00
#
_symmetry.space_group_name_H-M   'P 1'
#
loop_
_entity.id
_entity.type
_entity.pdbx_description
1 polymer ?
#
loop_
_entity_poly.entity_id
_entity_poly.type
_entity_poly.pdbx_seq_one_letter_code
_entity_poly.pdbx_strand_id
1 'polypeptide(L)'
;MADPLSNLRAAYSVLESRVTTALRTQLGDTARLRLQRDEAFRLLEAAEPHRTLFPPAEFATLQQSVATMADLLDEACHMSTDPQEGPSITVITESSTGRRGRPKKQIDPTFLQEALSLRGPSGVASVLNCHPRTVRRAALDQGIATPGVPVYVNERLADGTQQRTYTSASRSAPSTLTDAQLDAAIGEILDIFPAFGRNMIAGRLQASGHRVTRQRIVDSYLRVHGAPGEFGDRSIHRKAYKVAGANSLWHHDGQHGLIRFKIVIHCFIDGKSRFITGIHAVNNNRAQTVLDLFLYAVSRYGTPSRARGDHGTENILVAAWMEEHRGSGRGSYIWGRSVHNTRIERLWYDVTHGFGQKWKNFFHDLEINHGLNPRSPGDIWLLHHLFLDSINQDAQEWAEASNSHKVQIKRERKRSPRDMFVFSMVQDGPRGLGDVVEPVDEPVDDIASYGVDWEVANDPRLMRHLLEENPQDWEDENPFHTAPSQLSDVPCEPPNCPFTVEQVALLDRILAERVDVTSRNMVIRRTVWCEAFHICSQFVPQL
;
A
#
# COMPACT_ATOMS: atom_id res chain seq x y z
N MET A 1 23.72 40.68 18.28
CA MET A 1 23.98 39.31 18.78
C MET A 1 22.72 38.86 19.49
N ALA A 2 22.16 37.70 19.12
CA ALA A 2 20.94 37.19 19.76
C ALA A 2 21.21 36.94 21.25
N ASP A 3 20.32 37.41 22.12
CA ASP A 3 20.39 37.21 23.56
C ASP A 3 20.36 35.70 23.88
N PRO A 4 21.39 35.14 24.55
CA PRO A 4 21.46 33.72 24.89
C PRO A 4 20.24 33.21 25.65
N LEU A 5 19.64 34.04 26.51
CA LEU A 5 18.43 33.70 27.25
C LEU A 5 17.22 33.57 26.30
N SER A 6 17.06 34.51 25.37
CA SER A 6 16.03 34.44 24.33
C SER A 6 16.16 33.21 23.42
N ASN A 7 17.38 32.78 23.09
CA ASN A 7 17.61 31.56 22.32
C ASN A 7 17.25 30.29 23.10
N LEU A 8 17.57 30.24 24.40
CA LEU A 8 17.21 29.11 25.26
C LEU A 8 15.69 29.01 25.47
N ARG A 9 14.99 30.14 25.61
CA ARG A 9 13.52 30.18 25.65
C ARG A 9 12.89 29.68 24.35
N ALA A 10 13.39 30.14 23.19
CA ALA A 10 12.92 29.65 21.89
C ALA A 10 13.18 28.14 21.71
N ALA A 11 14.35 27.66 22.12
CA ALA A 11 14.68 26.23 22.10
C ALA A 11 13.78 25.40 23.03
N TYR A 12 13.45 25.93 24.22
CA TYR A 12 12.48 25.31 25.13
C TYR A 12 11.09 25.22 24.49
N SER A 13 10.56 26.29 23.89
CA SER A 13 9.25 26.23 23.22
C SER A 13 9.21 25.23 22.07
N VAL A 14 10.30 25.11 21.30
CA VAL A 14 10.42 24.09 20.25
C VAL A 14 10.48 22.68 20.85
N LEU A 15 11.23 22.48 21.93
CA LEU A 15 11.31 21.20 22.63
C LEU A 15 9.95 20.82 23.22
N GLU A 16 9.28 21.72 23.92
CA GLU A 16 7.95 21.50 24.51
C GLU A 16 6.94 21.07 23.45
N SER A 17 6.92 21.76 22.29
CA SER A 17 6.10 21.38 21.15
C SER A 17 6.43 19.96 20.65
N ARG A 18 7.72 19.62 20.52
CA ARG A 18 8.18 18.29 20.09
C ARG A 18 7.86 17.18 21.08
N VAL A 19 8.05 17.42 22.38
CA VAL A 19 7.76 16.45 23.44
C VAL A 19 6.26 16.24 23.54
N THR A 20 5.47 17.30 23.53
CA THR A 20 4.00 17.22 23.49
C THR A 20 3.53 16.43 22.27
N THR A 21 4.14 16.68 21.11
CA THR A 21 3.88 15.89 19.89
C THR A 21 4.32 14.45 20.08
N ALA A 22 5.50 14.17 20.62
CA ALA A 22 6.00 12.80 20.79
C ALA A 22 5.11 12.00 21.77
N LEU A 23 4.71 12.59 22.88
CA LEU A 23 3.80 12.00 23.86
C LEU A 23 2.42 11.67 23.25
N ARG A 24 1.94 12.51 22.33
CA ARG A 24 0.65 12.30 21.66
C ARG A 24 0.71 11.34 20.47
N THR A 25 1.84 11.32 19.74
CA THR A 25 1.94 10.68 18.42
C THR A 25 2.79 9.40 18.40
N GLN A 26 3.61 9.16 19.43
CA GLN A 26 4.68 8.15 19.41
C GLN A 26 4.63 7.20 20.62
N LEU A 27 3.47 7.07 21.28
CA LEU A 27 3.24 6.08 22.34
C LEU A 27 3.68 4.67 21.89
N GLY A 28 4.52 4.03 22.70
CA GLY A 28 5.13 2.73 22.40
C GLY A 28 6.32 2.79 21.42
N ASP A 29 6.72 3.95 20.92
CA ASP A 29 7.95 4.15 20.12
C ASP A 29 9.18 4.47 20.95
N THR A 30 9.58 3.47 21.75
CA THR A 30 10.73 3.49 22.67
C THR A 30 11.99 4.14 22.10
N ALA A 31 12.31 3.93 20.82
CA ALA A 31 13.52 4.51 20.23
C ALA A 31 13.42 6.03 20.03
N ARG A 32 12.24 6.53 19.64
CA ARG A 32 12.02 7.93 19.30
C ARG A 32 11.67 8.76 20.53
N LEU A 33 10.90 8.18 21.46
CA LEU A 33 10.63 8.76 22.77
C LEU A 33 11.93 8.95 23.58
N ARG A 34 12.84 7.95 23.57
CA ARG A 34 14.17 8.09 24.18
C ARG A 34 15.02 9.18 23.54
N LEU A 35 14.94 9.36 22.22
CA LEU A 35 15.68 10.42 21.54
C LEU A 35 15.18 11.81 21.94
N GLN A 36 13.86 11.98 22.10
CA GLN A 36 13.27 13.24 22.60
C GLN A 36 13.61 13.49 24.07
N ARG A 37 13.63 12.44 24.89
CA ARG A 37 14.10 12.50 26.28
C ARG A 37 15.56 12.97 26.34
N ASP A 38 16.43 12.42 25.50
CA ASP A 38 17.83 12.84 25.41
C ASP A 38 17.99 14.28 24.88
N GLU A 39 17.08 14.79 24.05
CA GLU A 39 17.04 16.20 23.63
C GLU A 39 16.63 17.12 24.79
N ALA A 40 15.68 16.69 25.64
CA ALA A 40 15.26 17.46 26.80
C ALA A 40 16.38 17.64 27.83
N PHE A 41 17.13 16.57 28.12
CA PHE A 41 18.31 16.67 28.99
C PHE A 41 19.43 17.52 28.37
N ARG A 42 19.67 17.42 27.06
CA ARG A 42 20.65 18.26 26.37
C ARG A 42 20.32 19.76 26.44
N LEU A 43 19.04 20.13 26.40
CA LEU A 43 18.64 21.53 26.58
C LEU A 43 18.97 22.01 28.00
N LEU A 44 18.70 21.19 29.02
CA LEU A 44 19.01 21.53 30.41
C LEU A 44 20.52 21.66 30.65
N GLU A 45 21.31 20.74 30.11
CA GLU A 45 22.78 20.81 30.15
C GLU A 45 23.31 22.08 29.47
N ALA A 46 22.70 22.48 28.34
CA ALA A 46 23.07 23.71 27.65
C ALA A 46 22.65 24.98 28.41
N ALA A 47 21.63 24.91 29.26
CA ALA A 47 21.16 26.04 30.07
C ALA A 47 21.98 26.25 31.37
N GLU A 48 22.60 25.21 31.92
CA GLU A 48 23.32 25.27 33.20
C GLU A 48 24.47 26.31 33.24
N PRO A 49 25.33 26.45 32.21
CA PRO A 49 26.36 27.50 32.18
C PRO A 49 25.79 28.92 32.15
N HIS A 50 24.51 29.06 31.78
CA HIS A 50 23.79 30.34 31.65
C HIS A 50 22.80 30.59 32.80
N ARG A 51 22.84 29.78 33.87
CA ARG A 51 21.91 29.85 35.00
C ARG A 51 21.76 31.25 35.60
N THR A 52 22.84 32.02 35.68
CA THR A 52 22.84 33.39 36.24
C THR A 52 22.10 34.41 35.39
N LEU A 53 21.79 34.08 34.12
CA LEU A 53 21.00 34.90 33.22
C LEU A 53 19.49 34.69 33.41
N PHE A 54 19.09 33.59 34.04
CA PHE A 54 17.68 33.31 34.33
C PHE A 54 17.26 33.95 35.66
N PRO A 55 16.01 34.45 35.76
CA PRO A 55 15.33 34.57 37.04
C PRO A 55 15.37 33.23 37.80
N PRO A 56 15.71 33.19 39.10
CA PRO A 56 15.85 31.93 39.84
C PRO A 56 14.61 31.02 39.79
N ALA A 57 13.42 31.61 39.79
CA ALA A 57 12.16 30.89 39.66
C ALA A 57 12.00 30.26 38.26
N GLU A 58 12.43 30.96 37.21
CA GLU A 58 12.31 30.48 35.83
C GLU A 58 13.23 29.30 35.56
N PHE A 59 14.46 29.32 36.08
CA PHE A 59 15.38 28.19 35.94
C PHE A 59 14.88 26.95 36.71
N ALA A 60 14.28 27.14 37.89
CA ALA A 60 13.66 26.06 38.64
C ALA A 60 12.46 25.46 37.88
N THR A 61 11.65 26.30 37.22
CA THR A 61 10.58 25.84 36.33
C THR A 61 11.13 25.04 35.15
N LEU A 62 12.21 25.50 34.50
CA LEU A 62 12.86 24.76 33.42
C LEU A 62 13.32 23.37 33.86
N GLN A 63 13.97 23.26 35.02
CA GLN A 63 14.40 21.97 35.60
C GLN A 63 13.22 21.04 35.86
N GLN A 64 12.15 21.56 36.47
CA GLN A 64 10.95 20.78 36.76
C GLN A 64 10.22 20.34 35.48
N SER A 65 10.11 21.22 34.49
CA SER A 65 9.49 20.91 33.20
C SER A 65 10.25 19.83 32.44
N VAL A 66 11.59 19.90 32.37
CA VAL A 66 12.40 18.88 31.70
C VAL A 66 12.29 17.52 32.40
N ALA A 67 12.29 17.49 33.74
CA ALA A 67 12.06 16.26 34.49
C ALA A 67 10.68 15.65 34.20
N THR A 68 9.64 16.49 34.23
CA THR A 68 8.26 16.07 33.92
C THR A 68 8.14 15.54 32.49
N MET A 69 8.77 16.21 31.52
CA MET A 69 8.83 15.78 30.12
C MET A 69 9.50 14.40 29.98
N ALA A 70 10.60 14.17 30.69
CA ALA A 70 11.32 12.90 30.66
C ALA A 70 10.49 11.74 31.25
N ASP A 71 9.83 11.98 32.39
CA ASP A 71 8.99 10.98 33.05
C ASP A 71 7.79 10.58 32.17
N LEU A 72 7.11 11.56 31.57
CA LEU A 72 6.01 11.32 30.63
C LEU A 72 6.49 10.52 29.39
N LEU A 73 7.68 10.83 28.87
CA LEU A 73 8.24 10.13 27.70
C LEU A 73 8.65 8.68 28.04
N ASP A 74 9.11 8.44 29.26
CA ASP A 74 9.42 7.09 29.76
C ASP A 74 8.13 6.28 30.00
N GLU A 75 7.06 6.89 30.54
CA GLU A 75 5.76 6.24 30.68
C GLU A 75 5.14 5.89 29.31
N ALA A 76 5.21 6.84 28.37
CA ALA A 76 4.79 6.64 26.98
C ALA A 76 5.50 5.48 26.27
N CYS A 77 6.72 5.13 26.69
CA CYS A 77 7.45 3.99 26.12
C CYS A 77 6.76 2.63 26.37
N HIS A 78 5.93 2.56 27.41
CA HIS A 78 5.30 1.32 27.88
C HIS A 78 3.82 1.19 27.48
N MET A 79 3.24 2.20 26.83
CA MET A 79 1.86 2.18 26.32
C MET A 79 1.78 1.59 24.91
N SER A 80 0.75 0.79 24.63
CA SER A 80 0.43 0.25 23.29
C SER A 80 -0.82 0.95 22.75
N THR A 81 -0.78 1.45 21.53
CA THR A 81 -1.83 2.30 20.91
C THR A 81 -2.95 1.55 20.18
N ASP A 82 -2.94 0.21 20.20
CA ASP A 82 -3.93 -0.62 19.49
C ASP A 82 -3.84 -2.07 20.04
N PRO A 83 -4.51 -2.38 21.17
CA PRO A 83 -4.49 -3.72 21.77
C PRO A 83 -5.07 -4.76 20.79
N GLN A 84 -4.69 -6.03 20.95
CA GLN A 84 -5.15 -7.09 20.06
C GLN A 84 -6.68 -7.25 20.15
N GLU A 85 -7.37 -7.29 19.01
CA GLU A 85 -8.85 -7.43 18.90
C GLU A 85 -9.39 -8.79 19.41
N GLY A 86 -8.50 -9.70 19.85
CA GLY A 86 -8.85 -11.01 20.37
C GLY A 86 -7.61 -11.87 20.70
N PRO A 87 -7.80 -13.10 21.18
CA PRO A 87 -6.68 -14.03 21.37
C PRO A 87 -5.94 -14.24 20.05
N SER A 88 -4.60 -14.31 20.10
CA SER A 88 -3.78 -14.49 18.90
C SER A 88 -4.30 -15.69 18.09
N ILE A 89 -4.48 -15.52 16.76
CA ILE A 89 -4.95 -16.65 15.94
C ILE A 89 -3.97 -17.80 16.09
N THR A 90 -4.53 -18.91 16.56
CA THR A 90 -3.78 -20.12 16.84
C THR A 90 -3.58 -20.88 15.53
N VAL A 91 -2.61 -20.44 14.74
CA VAL A 91 -2.18 -21.15 13.52
C VAL A 91 -1.42 -22.44 13.82
N ILE A 92 -1.01 -22.65 15.08
CA ILE A 92 -0.40 -23.90 15.55
C ILE A 92 -1.12 -24.41 16.80
N THR A 93 -1.63 -25.62 16.74
CA THR A 93 -2.15 -26.35 17.90
C THR A 93 -1.26 -27.55 18.24
N GLU A 94 -1.20 -27.93 19.52
CA GLU A 94 -0.53 -29.15 19.94
C GLU A 94 -1.58 -30.25 20.16
N SER A 95 -1.52 -31.32 19.36
CA SER A 95 -2.36 -32.50 19.56
C SER A 95 -1.59 -33.54 20.37
N SER A 96 -2.04 -33.81 21.60
CA SER A 96 -1.55 -34.93 22.41
C SER A 96 -2.27 -36.21 22.03
N THR A 97 -1.53 -37.28 21.74
CA THR A 97 -2.09 -38.59 21.39
C THR A 97 -2.22 -39.52 22.61
N GLY A 98 -1.95 -39.02 23.82
CA GLY A 98 -1.90 -39.81 25.05
C GLY A 98 -0.72 -40.78 25.16
N ARG A 99 0.17 -40.82 24.15
CA ARG A 99 1.39 -41.66 24.13
C ARG A 99 2.61 -40.86 24.59
N ARG A 100 3.62 -41.55 25.15
CA ARG A 100 4.89 -40.93 25.59
C ARG A 100 5.63 -40.32 24.39
N GLY A 101 5.84 -39.01 24.40
CA GLY A 101 6.54 -38.27 23.34
C GLY A 101 6.21 -36.78 23.33
N ARG A 102 6.94 -35.99 22.53
CA ARG A 102 6.65 -34.56 22.33
C ARG A 102 5.32 -34.40 21.55
N PRO A 103 4.36 -33.57 22.01
CA PRO A 103 3.11 -33.32 21.30
C PRO A 103 3.33 -32.91 19.84
N LYS A 104 2.46 -33.39 18.95
CA LYS A 104 2.54 -33.03 17.52
C LYS A 104 1.99 -31.62 17.34
N LYS A 105 2.79 -30.73 16.75
CA LYS A 105 2.33 -29.42 16.28
C LYS A 105 1.54 -29.60 14.99
N GLN A 106 0.26 -29.27 14.99
CA GLN A 106 -0.59 -29.16 13.81
C GLN A 106 -0.61 -27.70 13.37
N ILE A 107 -0.45 -27.44 12.08
CA ILE A 107 -0.49 -26.09 11.50
C ILE A 107 -1.81 -25.97 10.73
N ASP A 108 -2.49 -24.84 10.85
CA ASP A 108 -3.72 -24.58 10.07
C ASP A 108 -3.46 -24.78 8.56
N PRO A 109 -4.26 -25.59 7.84
CA PRO A 109 -4.01 -25.91 6.43
C PRO A 109 -4.09 -24.71 5.49
N THR A 110 -5.07 -23.83 5.69
CA THR A 110 -5.29 -22.63 4.86
C THR A 110 -4.11 -21.68 5.02
N PHE A 111 -3.71 -21.41 6.26
CA PHE A 111 -2.53 -20.61 6.55
C PHE A 111 -1.25 -21.26 5.99
N LEU A 112 -1.08 -22.57 6.14
CA LEU A 112 0.14 -23.25 5.69
C LEU A 112 0.29 -23.20 4.17
N GLN A 113 -0.80 -23.37 3.43
CA GLN A 113 -0.80 -23.27 1.97
C GLN A 113 -0.39 -21.86 1.52
N GLU A 114 -1.00 -20.83 2.08
CA GLU A 114 -0.70 -19.44 1.73
C GLU A 114 0.71 -19.03 2.19
N ALA A 115 1.12 -19.42 3.39
CA ALA A 115 2.46 -19.13 3.91
C ALA A 115 3.56 -19.78 3.06
N LEU A 116 3.33 -20.97 2.51
CA LEU A 116 4.28 -21.66 1.62
C LEU A 116 4.28 -21.10 0.19
N SER A 117 3.19 -20.46 -0.24
CA SER A 117 3.13 -19.70 -1.49
C SER A 117 4.01 -18.43 -1.44
N LEU A 118 4.23 -17.88 -0.24
CA LEU A 118 5.02 -16.67 -0.01
C LEU A 118 6.47 -16.94 0.45
N ARG A 119 6.67 -17.91 1.36
CA ARG A 119 7.97 -18.25 1.95
C ARG A 119 8.27 -19.74 1.85
N GLY A 120 9.55 -20.08 1.74
CA GLY A 120 9.97 -21.48 1.91
C GLY A 120 9.79 -21.96 3.37
N PRO A 121 9.84 -23.28 3.63
CA PRO A 121 9.58 -23.84 4.96
C PRO A 121 10.40 -23.24 6.09
N SER A 122 11.66 -22.86 5.85
CA SER A 122 12.50 -22.20 6.87
C SER A 122 12.02 -20.80 7.23
N GLY A 123 11.48 -20.05 6.26
CA GLY A 123 10.96 -18.69 6.49
C GLY A 123 9.60 -18.68 7.16
N VAL A 124 8.78 -19.72 6.94
CA VAL A 124 7.53 -19.93 7.70
C VAL A 124 7.86 -20.36 9.13
N ALA A 125 8.80 -21.30 9.29
CA ALA A 125 9.20 -21.82 10.59
C ALA A 125 9.75 -20.74 11.54
N SER A 126 10.47 -19.74 11.01
CA SER A 126 10.95 -18.61 11.81
C SER A 126 9.83 -17.74 12.36
N VAL A 127 8.69 -17.61 11.65
CA VAL A 127 7.53 -16.85 12.15
C VAL A 127 6.79 -17.65 13.19
N LEU A 128 6.58 -18.93 12.91
CA LEU A 128 5.85 -19.88 13.75
C LEU A 128 6.64 -20.37 14.98
N ASN A 129 7.85 -19.85 15.18
CA ASN A 129 8.78 -20.28 16.23
C ASN A 129 8.88 -21.83 16.34
N CYS A 130 9.07 -22.50 15.21
CA CYS A 130 9.20 -23.95 15.13
C CYS A 130 10.37 -24.38 14.23
N HIS A 131 10.66 -25.69 14.19
CA HIS A 131 11.74 -26.19 13.35
C HIS A 131 11.26 -26.30 11.87
N PRO A 132 12.08 -25.98 10.85
CA PRO A 132 11.68 -26.09 9.44
C PRO A 132 11.17 -27.48 9.01
N ARG A 133 11.65 -28.55 9.67
CA ARG A 133 11.13 -29.92 9.48
C ARG A 133 9.67 -30.08 9.91
N THR A 134 9.22 -29.34 10.93
CA THR A 134 7.82 -29.36 11.37
C THR A 134 6.91 -28.84 10.26
N VAL A 135 7.26 -27.70 9.66
CA VAL A 135 6.53 -27.12 8.52
C VAL A 135 6.52 -28.06 7.32
N ARG A 136 7.68 -28.66 6.97
CA ARG A 136 7.75 -29.64 5.88
C ARG A 136 6.88 -30.87 6.13
N ARG A 137 6.90 -31.43 7.34
CA ARG A 137 6.06 -32.59 7.69
C ARG A 137 4.58 -32.23 7.65
N ALA A 138 4.19 -31.07 8.18
CA ALA A 138 2.80 -30.61 8.09
C ALA A 138 2.34 -30.47 6.63
N ALA A 139 3.18 -29.91 5.76
CA ALA A 139 2.87 -29.78 4.33
C ALA A 139 2.71 -31.13 3.62
N LEU A 140 3.54 -32.13 3.97
CA LEU A 140 3.41 -33.50 3.45
C LEU A 140 2.15 -34.19 3.99
N ASP A 141 1.92 -34.11 5.31
CA ASP A 141 0.79 -34.73 5.99
C ASP A 141 -0.56 -34.18 5.47
N GLN A 142 -0.59 -32.90 5.06
CA GLN A 142 -1.78 -32.23 4.53
C GLN A 142 -1.89 -32.29 2.98
N GLY A 143 -0.96 -32.97 2.30
CA GLY A 143 -0.97 -33.07 0.84
C GLY A 143 -0.64 -31.78 0.09
N ILE A 144 -0.15 -30.74 0.78
CA ILE A 144 0.27 -29.46 0.19
C ILE A 144 1.60 -29.62 -0.56
N ALA A 145 2.46 -30.54 -0.11
CA ALA A 145 3.74 -30.84 -0.75
C ALA A 145 3.85 -32.34 -1.07
N THR A 146 4.61 -32.66 -2.11
CA THR A 146 5.00 -34.03 -2.42
C THR A 146 6.33 -34.39 -1.74
N PRO A 147 6.54 -35.66 -1.33
CA PRO A 147 7.83 -36.12 -0.83
C PRO A 147 8.93 -35.85 -1.86
N GLY A 148 10.00 -35.16 -1.43
CA GLY A 148 11.15 -34.92 -2.28
C GLY A 148 11.90 -36.22 -2.59
N VAL A 149 12.60 -36.26 -3.73
CA VAL A 149 13.50 -37.35 -4.09
C VAL A 149 14.57 -37.53 -3.01
N PRO A 150 15.03 -38.76 -2.73
CA PRO A 150 16.07 -39.03 -1.73
C PRO A 150 17.30 -38.16 -1.97
N VAL A 151 17.87 -37.60 -0.89
CA VAL A 151 19.10 -36.78 -0.95
C VAL A 151 20.28 -37.59 -1.49
N TYR A 152 20.22 -38.91 -1.37
CA TYR A 152 21.12 -39.81 -2.05
C TYR A 152 20.40 -41.13 -2.38
N VAL A 153 20.85 -41.78 -3.46
CA VAL A 153 20.52 -43.17 -3.78
C VAL A 153 21.82 -43.97 -3.65
N ASN A 154 21.76 -45.10 -2.95
CA ASN A 154 22.86 -46.07 -2.90
C ASN A 154 22.59 -47.11 -4.00
N GLU A 155 23.40 -47.16 -5.05
CA GLU A 155 23.41 -48.24 -6.02
C GLU A 155 24.54 -49.22 -5.71
N ARG A 156 24.23 -50.52 -5.80
CA ARG A 156 25.22 -51.58 -5.60
C ARG A 156 25.76 -51.99 -6.98
N LEU A 157 27.02 -51.70 -7.24
CA LEU A 157 27.69 -52.02 -8.49
C LEU A 157 27.95 -53.53 -8.60
N ALA A 158 28.17 -54.01 -9.83
CA ALA A 158 28.37 -55.43 -10.13
C ALA A 158 29.59 -56.06 -9.43
N ASP A 159 30.53 -55.24 -8.96
CA ASP A 159 31.71 -55.63 -8.17
C ASP A 159 31.46 -55.69 -6.65
N GLY A 160 30.23 -55.42 -6.20
CA GLY A 160 29.84 -55.41 -4.79
C GLY A 160 30.10 -54.10 -4.06
N THR A 161 30.67 -53.09 -4.71
CA THR A 161 30.89 -51.75 -4.12
C THR A 161 29.59 -50.93 -4.10
N GLN A 162 29.44 -50.05 -3.11
CA GLN A 162 28.29 -49.15 -3.02
C GLN A 162 28.66 -47.77 -3.58
N GLN A 163 27.97 -47.34 -4.63
CA GLN A 163 28.06 -45.99 -5.16
C GLN A 163 26.93 -45.14 -4.59
N ARG A 164 27.28 -44.05 -3.91
CA ARG A 164 26.32 -43.09 -3.35
C ARG A 164 26.18 -41.89 -4.28
N THR A 165 25.04 -41.79 -4.95
CA THR A 165 24.71 -40.67 -5.83
C THR A 165 23.89 -39.66 -5.06
N TYR A 166 24.40 -38.45 -4.86
CA TYR A 166 23.69 -37.38 -4.15
C TYR A 166 22.81 -36.59 -5.11
N THR A 167 21.54 -36.36 -4.74
CA THR A 167 20.61 -35.51 -5.48
C THR A 167 20.39 -34.22 -4.70
N SER A 168 20.89 -33.10 -5.22
CA SER A 168 20.71 -31.77 -4.62
C SER A 168 19.34 -31.19 -5.03
N ALA A 169 18.30 -31.49 -4.25
CA ALA A 169 17.00 -30.84 -4.41
C ALA A 169 17.05 -29.39 -3.88
N SER A 170 17.43 -28.44 -4.73
CA SER A 170 17.32 -27.01 -4.47
C SER A 170 15.87 -26.53 -4.67
N ARG A 171 15.40 -25.71 -3.72
CA ARG A 171 14.25 -24.76 -3.68
C ARG A 171 13.22 -24.90 -4.81
N SER A 172 11.94 -24.99 -4.42
CA SER A 172 10.72 -24.79 -5.24
C SER A 172 11.01 -24.40 -6.69
N ALA A 173 10.74 -25.32 -7.61
CA ALA A 173 11.25 -25.29 -8.98
C ALA A 173 11.18 -23.87 -9.58
N PRO A 174 12.30 -23.31 -10.07
CA PRO A 174 12.28 -22.05 -10.80
C PRO A 174 11.34 -22.18 -12.01
N SER A 175 10.78 -21.05 -12.47
CA SER A 175 9.89 -21.05 -13.63
C SER A 175 10.51 -21.80 -14.82
N THR A 176 9.71 -22.64 -15.48
CA THR A 176 10.10 -23.43 -16.66
C THR A 176 10.11 -22.62 -17.94
N LEU A 177 9.79 -21.32 -17.88
CA LEU A 177 9.85 -20.42 -19.04
C LEU A 177 11.22 -20.47 -19.69
N THR A 178 11.26 -20.67 -21.00
CA THR A 178 12.47 -20.49 -21.81
C THR A 178 12.84 -19.01 -21.87
N ASP A 179 14.05 -18.69 -22.33
CA ASP A 179 14.46 -17.29 -22.46
C ASP A 179 13.62 -16.54 -23.51
N ALA A 180 13.24 -17.19 -24.62
CA ALA A 180 12.35 -16.60 -25.62
C ALA A 180 10.94 -16.32 -25.06
N GLN A 181 10.40 -17.24 -24.26
CA GLN A 181 9.09 -17.04 -23.59
C GLN A 181 9.16 -15.94 -22.53
N LEU A 182 10.29 -15.85 -21.81
CA LEU A 182 10.51 -14.78 -20.84
C LEU A 182 10.65 -13.42 -21.53
N ASP A 183 11.35 -13.36 -22.66
CA ASP A 183 11.51 -12.15 -23.46
C ASP A 183 10.16 -11.67 -24.00
N ALA A 184 9.33 -12.57 -24.54
CA ALA A 184 7.97 -12.25 -24.98
C ALA A 184 7.11 -11.72 -23.81
N ALA A 185 7.11 -12.41 -22.67
CA ALA A 185 6.35 -12.00 -21.49
C ALA A 185 6.82 -10.64 -20.94
N ILE A 186 8.12 -10.36 -20.91
CA ILE A 186 8.64 -9.05 -20.49
C ILE A 186 8.32 -7.96 -21.50
N GLY A 187 8.33 -8.27 -22.81
CA GLY A 187 7.87 -7.36 -23.86
C GLY A 187 6.42 -6.93 -23.67
N GLU A 188 5.52 -7.90 -23.50
CA GLU A 188 4.10 -7.64 -23.23
C GLU A 188 3.90 -6.80 -21.96
N ILE A 189 4.63 -7.09 -20.88
CA ILE A 189 4.59 -6.30 -19.64
C ILE A 189 4.99 -4.85 -19.90
N LEU A 190 6.04 -4.62 -20.69
CA LEU A 190 6.56 -3.27 -20.95
C LEU A 190 5.71 -2.49 -21.94
N ASP A 191 5.05 -3.17 -22.88
CA ASP A 191 4.05 -2.56 -23.76
C ASP A 191 2.87 -2.00 -22.95
N ILE A 192 2.46 -2.73 -21.91
CA ILE A 192 1.40 -2.29 -21.00
C ILE A 192 1.92 -1.27 -19.98
N PHE A 193 3.09 -1.52 -19.39
CA PHE A 193 3.66 -0.72 -18.31
C PHE A 193 5.10 -0.29 -18.64
N PRO A 194 5.28 0.75 -19.48
CA PRO A 194 6.61 1.16 -19.95
C PRO A 194 7.57 1.59 -18.84
N ALA A 195 7.04 2.06 -17.71
CA ALA A 195 7.82 2.52 -16.57
C ALA A 195 8.23 1.39 -15.59
N PHE A 196 7.88 0.13 -15.86
CA PHE A 196 8.16 -0.97 -14.93
C PHE A 196 9.65 -1.25 -14.80
N GLY A 197 10.16 -0.94 -13.60
CA GLY A 197 11.49 -1.40 -13.19
C GLY A 197 11.53 -2.90 -12.90
N ARG A 198 12.74 -3.46 -12.85
CA ARG A 198 13.01 -4.90 -12.64
C ARG A 198 12.27 -5.54 -11.46
N ASN A 199 12.06 -4.81 -10.36
CA ASN A 199 11.32 -5.32 -9.21
C ASN A 199 9.82 -5.43 -9.48
N MET A 200 9.23 -4.48 -10.21
CA MET A 200 7.82 -4.52 -10.63
C MET A 200 7.59 -5.63 -11.66
N ILE A 201 8.52 -5.81 -12.61
CA ILE A 201 8.51 -6.95 -13.54
C ILE A 201 8.55 -8.27 -12.78
N ALA A 202 9.47 -8.40 -11.81
CA ALA A 202 9.55 -9.58 -10.96
C ALA A 202 8.24 -9.79 -10.16
N GLY A 203 7.64 -8.72 -9.65
CA GLY A 203 6.34 -8.74 -8.97
C GLY A 203 5.22 -9.21 -9.88
N ARG A 204 5.15 -8.72 -11.13
CA ARG A 204 4.14 -9.11 -12.13
C ARG A 204 4.29 -10.57 -12.53
N LEU A 205 5.51 -11.01 -12.84
CA LEU A 205 5.79 -12.43 -13.14
C LEU A 205 5.41 -13.31 -11.94
N GLN A 206 5.72 -12.89 -10.72
CA GLN A 206 5.33 -13.61 -9.51
C GLN A 206 3.81 -13.67 -9.31
N ALA A 207 3.10 -12.56 -9.57
CA ALA A 207 1.64 -12.52 -9.53
C ALA A 207 1.01 -13.50 -10.55
N SER A 208 1.63 -13.64 -11.72
CA SER A 208 1.27 -14.64 -12.74
C SER A 208 1.80 -16.06 -12.44
N GLY A 209 2.34 -16.32 -11.25
CA GLY A 209 2.81 -17.65 -10.82
C GLY A 209 4.24 -18.02 -11.27
N HIS A 210 4.94 -17.14 -12.00
CA HIS A 210 6.30 -17.39 -12.47
C HIS A 210 7.37 -16.87 -11.50
N ARG A 211 8.09 -17.81 -10.88
CA ARG A 211 9.27 -17.49 -10.06
C ARG A 211 10.54 -17.47 -10.90
N VAL A 212 10.87 -16.30 -11.46
CA VAL A 212 12.06 -16.09 -12.29
C VAL A 212 13.20 -15.50 -11.47
N THR A 213 14.44 -15.91 -11.74
CA THR A 213 15.62 -15.39 -11.02
C THR A 213 15.93 -13.95 -11.46
N ARG A 214 16.51 -13.15 -10.54
CA ARG A 214 16.89 -11.76 -10.83
C ARG A 214 17.79 -11.65 -12.06
N GLN A 215 18.74 -12.58 -12.23
CA GLN A 215 19.67 -12.57 -13.34
C GLN A 215 18.93 -12.74 -14.68
N ARG A 216 18.05 -13.74 -14.78
CA ARG A 216 17.25 -13.97 -16.00
C ARG A 216 16.37 -12.77 -16.36
N ILE A 217 15.78 -12.10 -15.36
CA ILE A 217 15.00 -10.87 -15.60
C ILE A 217 15.91 -9.74 -16.11
N VAL A 218 17.11 -9.58 -15.56
CA VAL A 218 18.06 -8.55 -16.04
C VAL A 218 18.48 -8.83 -17.48
N ASP A 219 18.84 -10.07 -17.79
CA ASP A 219 19.31 -10.45 -19.12
C ASP A 219 18.20 -10.30 -20.17
N SER A 220 16.98 -10.75 -19.82
CA SER A 220 15.79 -10.61 -20.67
C SER A 220 15.41 -9.15 -20.88
N TYR A 221 15.38 -8.34 -19.81
CA TYR A 221 15.13 -6.90 -19.91
C TYR A 221 16.11 -6.21 -20.86
N LEU A 222 17.40 -6.55 -20.80
CA LEU A 222 18.41 -5.99 -21.70
C LEU A 222 18.20 -6.40 -23.16
N ARG A 223 17.72 -7.62 -23.42
CA ARG A 223 17.41 -8.08 -24.78
C ARG A 223 16.15 -7.41 -25.35
N VAL A 224 15.13 -7.19 -24.53
CA VAL A 224 13.83 -6.64 -24.93
C VAL A 224 13.83 -5.12 -24.99
N HIS A 225 14.35 -4.45 -23.96
CA HIS A 225 14.28 -3.00 -23.79
C HIS A 225 15.61 -2.29 -24.12
N GLY A 226 16.74 -3.02 -24.18
CA GLY A 226 18.07 -2.43 -24.39
C GLY A 226 18.73 -1.88 -23.11
N ALA A 227 19.84 -1.16 -23.27
CA ALA A 227 20.57 -0.57 -22.15
C ALA A 227 19.69 0.45 -21.41
N PRO A 228 19.67 0.44 -20.07
CA PRO A 228 18.81 1.35 -19.34
C PRO A 228 19.20 2.81 -19.58
N GLY A 229 18.22 3.65 -19.93
CA GLY A 229 18.36 5.09 -19.79
C GLY A 229 18.69 5.42 -18.33
N GLU A 230 19.61 6.37 -18.13
CA GLU A 230 20.17 6.73 -16.84
C GLU A 230 19.14 6.67 -15.71
N PHE A 231 19.31 5.70 -14.83
CA PHE A 231 18.53 5.61 -13.62
C PHE A 231 19.00 6.73 -12.70
N GLY A 232 18.25 7.82 -12.65
CA GLY A 232 18.36 8.77 -11.56
C GLY A 232 18.23 7.99 -10.25
N ASP A 233 19.25 8.07 -9.40
CA ASP A 233 19.22 7.54 -8.06
C ASP A 233 18.08 8.25 -7.31
N ARG A 234 16.90 7.63 -7.33
CA ARG A 234 15.78 8.06 -6.50
C ARG A 234 16.18 7.64 -5.08
N SER A 235 16.93 8.49 -4.40
CA SER A 235 17.24 8.33 -2.98
C SER A 235 15.92 8.29 -2.21
N ILE A 236 15.45 7.07 -1.91
CA ILE A 236 14.21 6.94 -1.16
C ILE A 236 14.54 7.17 0.32
N HIS A 237 14.03 8.28 0.84
CA HIS A 237 14.02 8.59 2.26
C HIS A 237 13.03 7.63 2.94
N ARG A 238 13.53 6.80 3.86
CA ARG A 238 12.81 5.63 4.40
C ARG A 238 13.12 5.46 5.89
N LYS A 239 12.25 5.98 6.76
CA LYS A 239 12.23 5.73 8.22
C LYS A 239 10.80 5.53 8.73
N ALA A 240 10.68 5.18 10.02
CA ALA A 240 9.64 4.30 10.55
C ALA A 240 8.27 4.96 10.72
N TYR A 241 7.41 4.81 9.72
CA TYR A 241 5.97 4.73 9.93
C TYR A 241 5.65 3.56 10.87
N LYS A 242 4.90 3.80 11.95
CA LYS A 242 4.61 2.79 12.96
C LYS A 242 3.11 2.76 13.25
N VAL A 243 2.52 1.60 12.99
CA VAL A 243 1.20 1.18 13.47
C VAL A 243 1.36 -0.25 14.01
N ALA A 244 0.39 -0.70 14.79
CA ALA A 244 0.53 -1.92 15.57
C ALA A 244 0.66 -3.18 14.71
N GLY A 245 -0.03 -3.27 13.57
CA GLY A 245 0.12 -4.36 12.62
C GLY A 245 -0.59 -4.07 11.29
N ALA A 246 -0.66 -5.09 10.43
CA ALA A 246 -1.56 -5.08 9.28
C ALA A 246 -3.02 -4.96 9.76
N ASN A 247 -3.85 -4.28 8.97
CA ASN A 247 -5.21 -3.88 9.33
C ASN A 247 -5.33 -2.93 10.53
N SER A 248 -4.24 -2.40 11.11
CA SER A 248 -4.37 -1.35 12.12
C SER A 248 -4.90 -0.04 11.54
N LEU A 249 -4.39 0.35 10.37
CA LEU A 249 -4.78 1.60 9.71
C LEU A 249 -4.73 1.42 8.20
N TRP A 250 -5.89 1.57 7.55
CA TRP A 250 -5.97 1.74 6.11
C TRP A 250 -6.02 3.23 5.78
N HIS A 251 -5.24 3.61 4.77
CA HIS A 251 -5.23 4.95 4.18
C HIS A 251 -5.99 4.87 2.86
N HIS A 252 -6.87 5.82 2.58
CA HIS A 252 -7.57 5.90 1.30
C HIS A 252 -7.78 7.32 0.85
N ASP A 253 -7.96 7.48 -0.46
CA ASP A 253 -8.16 8.76 -1.14
C ASP A 253 -8.65 8.51 -2.58
N GLY A 254 -9.12 9.56 -3.26
CA GLY A 254 -9.44 9.63 -4.68
C GLY A 254 -8.44 10.47 -5.47
N GLN A 255 -7.84 9.90 -6.51
CA GLN A 255 -6.92 10.61 -7.39
C GLN A 255 -7.62 11.20 -8.62
N HIS A 256 -7.39 12.50 -8.84
CA HIS A 256 -8.11 13.31 -9.82
C HIS A 256 -7.34 13.59 -11.12
N GLY A 257 -6.19 12.97 -11.39
CA GLY A 257 -5.36 13.31 -12.55
C GLY A 257 -5.98 13.00 -13.93
N LEU A 258 -7.09 12.25 -13.96
CA LEU A 258 -7.93 12.01 -15.14
C LEU A 258 -9.30 12.70 -15.06
N ILE A 259 -9.52 13.60 -14.09
CA ILE A 259 -10.81 14.27 -13.84
C ILE A 259 -11.30 15.09 -15.04
N ARG A 260 -10.39 15.60 -15.88
CA ARG A 260 -10.72 16.27 -17.15
C ARG A 260 -11.56 15.38 -18.06
N PHE A 261 -11.34 14.07 -17.99
CA PHE A 261 -12.08 13.05 -18.73
C PHE A 261 -13.14 12.37 -17.87
N LYS A 262 -13.52 12.96 -16.73
CA LYS A 262 -14.51 12.45 -15.76
C LYS A 262 -14.18 11.05 -15.26
N ILE A 263 -12.90 10.78 -15.01
CA ILE A 263 -12.44 9.53 -14.40
C ILE A 263 -11.70 9.87 -13.10
N VAL A 264 -12.09 9.21 -12.01
CA VAL A 264 -11.46 9.28 -10.69
C VAL A 264 -10.98 7.89 -10.33
N ILE A 265 -9.80 7.78 -9.71
CA ILE A 265 -9.28 6.49 -9.24
C ILE A 265 -9.29 6.49 -7.72
N HIS A 266 -10.09 5.63 -7.09
CA HIS A 266 -10.08 5.44 -5.64
C HIS A 266 -9.19 4.28 -5.26
N CYS A 267 -8.53 4.38 -4.11
CA CYS A 267 -7.63 3.33 -3.63
C CYS A 267 -7.57 3.26 -2.10
N PHE A 268 -7.38 2.05 -1.59
CA PHE A 268 -7.17 1.72 -0.17
C PHE A 268 -5.84 1.00 -0.02
N ILE A 269 -5.02 1.43 0.96
CA ILE A 269 -3.72 0.83 1.26
C ILE A 269 -3.54 0.59 2.76
N ASP A 270 -3.09 -0.61 3.13
CA ASP A 270 -2.68 -0.91 4.49
C ASP A 270 -1.38 -0.18 4.85
N GLY A 271 -1.40 0.62 5.92
CA GLY A 271 -0.28 1.50 6.24
C GLY A 271 0.99 0.77 6.70
N LYS A 272 0.85 -0.39 7.35
CA LYS A 272 1.97 -1.20 7.85
C LYS A 272 2.70 -1.89 6.71
N SER A 273 1.97 -2.67 5.94
CA SER A 273 2.49 -3.56 4.90
C SER A 273 2.62 -2.89 3.54
N ARG A 274 1.98 -1.73 3.33
CA ARG A 274 1.83 -1.07 2.02
C ARG A 274 1.06 -1.94 1.02
N PHE A 275 0.24 -2.87 1.51
CA PHE A 275 -0.58 -3.74 0.70
C PHE A 275 -1.80 -2.96 0.21
N ILE A 276 -1.98 -2.91 -1.10
CA ILE A 276 -3.14 -2.26 -1.73
C ILE A 276 -4.32 -3.22 -1.57
N THR A 277 -5.30 -2.82 -0.77
CA THR A 277 -6.49 -3.64 -0.45
C THR A 277 -7.62 -3.41 -1.46
N GLY A 278 -7.68 -2.24 -2.09
CA GLY A 278 -8.62 -1.96 -3.18
C GLY A 278 -8.10 -0.85 -4.08
N ILE A 279 -8.37 -0.93 -5.38
CA ILE A 279 -8.14 0.14 -6.35
C ILE A 279 -9.23 0.06 -7.42
N HIS A 280 -9.82 1.17 -7.83
CA HIS A 280 -10.84 1.19 -8.88
C HIS A 280 -10.93 2.55 -9.57
N ALA A 281 -10.93 2.54 -10.90
CA ALA A 281 -11.23 3.71 -11.72
C ALA A 281 -12.75 3.77 -11.97
N VAL A 282 -13.34 4.91 -11.68
CA VAL A 282 -14.78 5.16 -11.74
C VAL A 282 -15.07 6.47 -12.46
N ASN A 283 -16.29 6.64 -12.93
CA ASN A 283 -16.73 7.82 -13.69
C ASN A 283 -17.46 8.87 -12.85
N ASN A 284 -17.44 8.74 -11.52
CA ASN A 284 -18.07 9.64 -10.59
C ASN A 284 -17.28 9.72 -9.27
N ASN A 285 -17.60 10.70 -8.43
CA ASN A 285 -16.96 10.89 -7.12
C ASN A 285 -17.97 10.70 -5.97
N ARG A 286 -18.91 9.76 -6.08
CA ARG A 286 -19.98 9.59 -5.09
C ARG A 286 -19.50 8.78 -3.90
N ALA A 287 -19.93 9.16 -2.70
CA ALA A 287 -19.58 8.45 -1.48
C ALA A 287 -20.02 6.97 -1.47
N GLN A 288 -21.13 6.64 -2.13
CA GLN A 288 -21.59 5.25 -2.26
C GLN A 288 -20.58 4.39 -3.04
N THR A 289 -20.00 4.95 -4.10
CA THR A 289 -19.02 4.24 -4.92
C THR A 289 -17.73 3.95 -4.14
N VAL A 290 -17.28 4.90 -3.31
CA VAL A 290 -16.12 4.69 -2.42
C VAL A 290 -16.44 3.63 -1.36
N LEU A 291 -17.65 3.67 -0.77
CA LEU A 291 -18.10 2.66 0.18
C LEU A 291 -18.16 1.26 -0.44
N ASP A 292 -18.70 1.11 -1.65
CA ASP A 292 -18.82 -0.19 -2.31
C ASP A 292 -17.42 -0.83 -2.55
N LEU A 293 -16.45 -0.02 -2.98
CA LEU A 293 -15.06 -0.47 -3.10
C LEU A 293 -14.46 -0.87 -1.74
N PHE A 294 -14.73 -0.08 -0.70
CA PHE A 294 -14.29 -0.37 0.65
C PHE A 294 -14.85 -1.69 1.17
N LEU A 295 -16.16 -1.92 1.06
CA LEU A 295 -16.82 -3.15 1.50
C LEU A 295 -16.34 -4.37 0.71
N TYR A 296 -16.09 -4.21 -0.59
CA TYR A 296 -15.46 -5.25 -1.40
C TYR A 296 -14.07 -5.61 -0.86
N ALA A 297 -13.23 -4.61 -0.52
CA ALA A 297 -11.91 -4.85 0.06
C ALA A 297 -11.99 -5.50 1.46
N VAL A 298 -12.90 -5.02 2.32
CA VAL A 298 -13.14 -5.59 3.66
C VAL A 298 -13.53 -7.06 3.58
N SER A 299 -14.41 -7.43 2.63
CA SER A 299 -14.83 -8.83 2.45
C SER A 299 -13.68 -9.79 2.12
N ARG A 300 -12.57 -9.27 1.58
CA ARG A 300 -11.40 -10.05 1.14
C ARG A 300 -10.25 -10.03 2.14
N TYR A 301 -10.05 -8.90 2.82
CA TYR A 301 -8.84 -8.66 3.61
C TYR A 301 -9.12 -8.40 5.09
N GLY A 302 -10.39 -8.44 5.50
CA GLY A 302 -10.83 -8.14 6.84
C GLY A 302 -11.05 -6.65 7.06
N THR A 303 -11.80 -6.33 8.11
CA THR A 303 -12.11 -4.93 8.47
C THR A 303 -10.88 -4.28 9.10
N PRO A 304 -10.43 -3.08 8.70
CA PRO A 304 -9.37 -2.41 9.44
C PRO A 304 -9.85 -1.98 10.85
N SER A 305 -8.93 -1.84 11.81
CA SER A 305 -9.19 -1.25 13.13
C SER A 305 -9.54 0.22 12.99
N ARG A 306 -8.85 0.92 12.07
CA ARG A 306 -9.06 2.33 11.73
C ARG A 306 -8.91 2.59 10.24
N ALA A 307 -9.63 3.57 9.71
CA ALA A 307 -9.43 4.11 8.38
C ALA A 307 -9.01 5.59 8.47
N ARG A 308 -8.25 6.06 7.49
CA ARG A 308 -7.90 7.47 7.33
C ARG A 308 -8.16 7.92 5.89
N GLY A 309 -8.78 9.08 5.77
CA GLY A 309 -8.93 9.82 4.53
C GLY A 309 -8.92 11.32 4.79
N ASP A 310 -8.97 12.09 3.71
CA ASP A 310 -9.12 13.53 3.77
C ASP A 310 -10.57 13.93 4.09
N HIS A 311 -10.87 15.24 4.13
CA HIS A 311 -12.21 15.78 4.36
C HIS A 311 -13.08 15.87 3.09
N GLY A 312 -12.89 14.97 2.13
CA GLY A 312 -13.72 14.86 0.94
C GLY A 312 -15.14 14.32 1.23
N THR A 313 -16.14 14.85 0.52
CA THR A 313 -17.53 14.39 0.62
C THR A 313 -17.70 12.93 0.20
N GLU A 314 -16.86 12.44 -0.71
CA GLU A 314 -16.84 11.05 -1.16
C GLU A 314 -16.43 10.07 -0.04
N ASN A 315 -15.78 10.55 1.02
CA ASN A 315 -15.28 9.71 2.10
C ASN A 315 -16.29 9.55 3.26
N ILE A 316 -17.39 10.33 3.25
CA ILE A 316 -18.37 10.38 4.35
C ILE A 316 -18.97 9.01 4.67
N LEU A 317 -19.32 8.20 3.66
CA LEU A 317 -19.98 6.92 3.91
C LEU A 317 -19.03 5.85 4.45
N VAL A 318 -17.75 5.88 4.06
CA VAL A 318 -16.73 5.01 4.67
C VAL A 318 -16.54 5.37 6.14
N ALA A 319 -16.48 6.68 6.43
CA ALA A 319 -16.36 7.16 7.81
C ALA A 319 -17.56 6.75 8.67
N ALA A 320 -18.78 6.96 8.17
CA ALA A 320 -20.01 6.57 8.87
C ALA A 320 -20.03 5.05 9.15
N TRP A 321 -19.69 4.24 8.15
CA TRP A 321 -19.64 2.78 8.30
C TRP A 321 -18.59 2.35 9.34
N MET A 322 -17.41 2.97 9.34
CA MET A 322 -16.33 2.65 10.29
C MET A 322 -16.70 3.02 11.73
N GLU A 323 -17.32 4.17 11.95
CA GLU A 323 -17.82 4.57 13.27
C GLU A 323 -18.93 3.64 13.76
N GLU A 324 -19.81 3.17 12.87
CA GLU A 324 -20.86 2.18 13.20
C GLU A 324 -20.25 0.80 13.55
N HIS A 325 -19.28 0.32 12.77
CA HIS A 325 -18.76 -1.05 12.90
C HIS A 325 -17.63 -1.21 13.93
N ARG A 326 -16.83 -0.16 14.18
CA ARG A 326 -15.68 -0.20 15.10
C ARG A 326 -15.89 0.64 16.38
N GLY A 327 -16.99 1.38 16.45
CA GLY A 327 -17.38 2.17 17.61
C GLY A 327 -17.21 3.67 17.38
N SER A 328 -18.25 4.42 17.77
CA SER A 328 -18.30 5.87 17.61
C SER A 328 -17.36 6.57 18.61
N GLY A 329 -16.60 7.56 18.15
CA GLY A 329 -15.75 8.40 19.01
C GLY A 329 -14.43 7.75 19.44
N ARG A 330 -14.15 6.51 19.01
CA ARG A 330 -12.86 5.80 19.22
C ARG A 330 -11.73 6.30 18.30
N GLY A 331 -12.08 7.10 17.29
CA GLY A 331 -11.22 7.36 16.15
C GLY A 331 -11.18 6.16 15.20
N SER A 332 -12.35 5.56 14.96
CA SER A 332 -12.53 4.47 13.99
C SER A 332 -12.31 4.97 12.57
N TYR A 333 -12.71 6.21 12.31
CA TYR A 333 -12.28 6.97 11.15
C TYR A 333 -11.46 8.19 11.57
N ILE A 334 -10.30 8.38 10.94
CA ILE A 334 -9.39 9.48 11.18
C ILE A 334 -9.51 10.44 10.00
N TRP A 335 -10.18 11.55 10.23
CA TRP A 335 -10.12 12.68 9.32
C TRP A 335 -8.78 13.40 9.51
N GLY A 336 -8.08 13.66 8.40
CA GLY A 336 -6.82 14.42 8.42
C GLY A 336 -6.59 15.13 7.10
N ARG A 337 -5.63 16.04 7.04
CA ARG A 337 -5.24 16.68 5.77
C ARG A 337 -4.67 15.65 4.79
N SER A 338 -4.78 15.88 3.49
CA SER A 338 -4.18 15.04 2.44
C SER A 338 -2.67 14.83 2.65
N VAL A 339 -1.97 15.87 3.10
CA VAL A 339 -0.54 15.82 3.48
C VAL A 339 -0.23 14.81 4.60
N HIS A 340 -1.20 14.47 5.45
CA HIS A 340 -1.10 13.50 6.54
C HIS A 340 -1.42 12.07 6.07
N ASN A 341 -2.07 11.93 4.91
CA ASN A 341 -2.40 10.66 4.25
C ASN A 341 -1.21 10.07 3.47
N THR A 342 -0.02 10.21 4.03
CA THR A 342 1.29 9.97 3.39
C THR A 342 1.46 8.62 2.68
N ARG A 343 0.70 7.59 3.08
CA ARG A 343 0.75 6.26 2.45
C ARG A 343 0.04 6.23 1.11
N ILE A 344 -1.14 6.82 1.01
CA ILE A 344 -1.86 6.90 -0.25
C ILE A 344 -1.20 7.92 -1.17
N GLU A 345 -0.72 9.04 -0.65
CA GLU A 345 0.00 10.04 -1.45
C GLU A 345 1.25 9.46 -2.12
N ARG A 346 2.06 8.74 -1.34
CA ARG A 346 3.22 8.06 -1.90
C ARG A 346 2.81 7.01 -2.94
N LEU A 347 1.69 6.32 -2.74
CA LEU A 347 1.16 5.35 -3.68
C LEU A 347 0.74 6.03 -4.98
N TRP A 348 0.07 7.18 -4.92
CA TRP A 348 -0.36 7.93 -6.10
C TRP A 348 0.79 8.30 -7.01
N TYR A 349 1.92 8.74 -6.44
CA TYR A 349 3.12 8.95 -7.23
C TYR A 349 3.53 7.70 -8.04
N ASP A 350 3.48 6.51 -7.43
CA ASP A 350 3.82 5.26 -8.12
C ASP A 350 2.73 4.82 -9.12
N VAL A 351 1.45 5.09 -8.86
CA VAL A 351 0.31 4.84 -9.77
C VAL A 351 0.39 5.72 -11.02
N THR A 352 0.60 7.03 -10.85
CA THR A 352 0.75 7.99 -11.94
C THR A 352 1.92 7.58 -12.84
N HIS A 353 3.08 7.24 -12.26
CA HIS A 353 4.21 6.76 -13.06
C HIS A 353 3.99 5.36 -13.64
N GLY A 354 3.24 4.49 -12.96
CA GLY A 354 3.04 3.11 -13.34
C GLY A 354 2.15 2.94 -14.57
N PHE A 355 0.95 3.53 -14.54
CA PHE A 355 0.01 3.46 -15.66
C PHE A 355 -0.78 4.75 -15.91
N GLY A 356 -0.94 5.62 -14.90
CA GLY A 356 -1.76 6.83 -15.03
C GLY A 356 -1.26 7.78 -16.13
N GLN A 357 0.06 8.03 -16.20
CA GLN A 357 0.66 8.93 -17.18
C GLN A 357 0.45 8.43 -18.62
N LYS A 358 0.50 7.11 -18.82
CA LYS A 358 0.25 6.49 -20.14
C LYS A 358 -1.15 6.84 -20.64
N TRP A 359 -2.17 6.69 -19.79
CA TRP A 359 -3.56 7.01 -20.11
C TRP A 359 -3.81 8.50 -20.26
N LYS A 360 -3.23 9.32 -19.38
CA LYS A 360 -3.30 10.79 -19.49
C LYS A 360 -2.75 11.27 -20.83
N ASN A 361 -1.58 10.78 -21.24
CA ASN A 361 -0.97 11.10 -22.53
C ASN A 361 -1.83 10.61 -23.70
N PHE A 362 -2.38 9.41 -23.61
CA PHE A 362 -3.27 8.85 -24.64
C PHE A 362 -4.52 9.71 -24.85
N PHE A 363 -5.20 10.12 -23.78
CA PHE A 363 -6.39 10.97 -23.91
C PHE A 363 -6.06 12.38 -24.40
N HIS A 364 -4.92 12.95 -24.02
CA HIS A 364 -4.47 14.22 -24.61
C HIS A 364 -4.16 14.09 -26.10
N ASP A 365 -3.58 12.97 -26.55
CA ASP A 365 -3.38 12.70 -27.97
C ASP A 365 -4.72 12.61 -28.72
N LEU A 366 -5.72 11.94 -28.14
CA LEU A 366 -7.07 11.89 -28.71
C LEU A 366 -7.71 13.29 -28.82
N GLU A 367 -7.53 14.13 -27.80
CA GLU A 367 -8.05 15.50 -27.76
C GLU A 367 -7.38 16.39 -28.83
N ILE A 368 -6.07 16.31 -28.97
CA ILE A 368 -5.31 17.18 -29.88
C ILE A 368 -5.45 16.71 -31.33
N ASN A 369 -5.42 15.40 -31.58
CA ASN A 369 -5.24 14.84 -32.91
C ASN A 369 -6.42 14.02 -33.44
N HIS A 370 -7.36 13.58 -32.60
CA HIS A 370 -8.41 12.62 -32.97
C HIS A 370 -9.84 13.02 -32.60
N GLY A 371 -10.07 14.32 -32.38
CA GLY A 371 -11.41 14.91 -32.31
C GLY A 371 -12.15 14.72 -30.99
N LEU A 372 -11.53 14.12 -29.96
CA LEU A 372 -12.11 14.05 -28.63
C LEU A 372 -12.35 15.45 -28.08
N ASN A 373 -13.60 15.78 -27.76
CA ASN A 373 -13.94 17.00 -27.03
C ASN A 373 -14.31 16.67 -25.58
N PRO A 374 -13.46 16.97 -24.58
CA PRO A 374 -13.76 16.70 -23.19
C PRO A 374 -14.96 17.47 -22.61
N ARG A 375 -15.49 18.45 -23.34
CA ARG A 375 -16.71 19.18 -22.99
C ARG A 375 -17.98 18.54 -23.59
N SER A 376 -17.85 17.57 -24.49
CA SER A 376 -18.96 16.82 -25.07
C SER A 376 -19.31 15.64 -24.16
N PRO A 377 -20.51 15.57 -23.56
CA PRO A 377 -20.92 14.42 -22.77
C PRO A 377 -20.93 13.12 -23.57
N GLY A 378 -21.25 13.17 -24.86
CA GLY A 378 -21.26 12.01 -25.74
C GLY A 378 -19.86 11.43 -25.98
N ASP A 379 -18.86 12.30 -26.18
CA ASP A 379 -17.47 11.88 -26.38
C ASP A 379 -16.90 11.28 -25.09
N ILE A 380 -17.20 11.90 -23.94
CA ILE A 380 -16.79 11.38 -22.62
C ILE A 380 -17.47 10.04 -22.34
N TRP A 381 -18.76 9.89 -22.66
CA TRP A 381 -19.46 8.60 -22.58
C TRP A 381 -18.77 7.55 -23.46
N LEU A 382 -18.46 7.87 -24.71
CA LEU A 382 -17.81 6.95 -25.63
C LEU A 382 -16.42 6.56 -25.14
N LEU A 383 -15.67 7.52 -24.61
CA LEU A 383 -14.35 7.29 -24.02
C LEU A 383 -14.44 6.32 -22.83
N HIS A 384 -15.44 6.49 -21.96
CA HIS A 384 -15.68 5.59 -20.82
C HIS A 384 -16.07 4.19 -21.29
N HIS A 385 -17.02 4.10 -22.22
CA HIS A 385 -17.52 2.84 -22.80
C HIS A 385 -16.38 2.00 -23.40
N LEU A 386 -15.42 2.64 -24.06
CA LEU A 386 -14.31 1.94 -24.71
C LEU A 386 -13.16 1.61 -23.75
N PHE A 387 -12.84 2.47 -22.78
CA PHE A 387 -11.54 2.42 -22.10
C PHE A 387 -11.59 2.34 -20.58
N LEU A 388 -12.72 2.57 -19.91
CA LEU A 388 -12.78 2.55 -18.45
C LEU A 388 -12.43 1.15 -17.89
N ASP A 389 -12.96 0.09 -18.49
CA ASP A 389 -12.63 -1.30 -18.13
C ASP A 389 -11.15 -1.63 -18.40
N SER A 390 -10.60 -1.10 -19.49
CA SER A 390 -9.17 -1.23 -19.80
C SER A 390 -8.27 -0.54 -18.76
N ILE A 391 -8.67 0.63 -18.24
CA ILE A 391 -7.97 1.31 -17.14
C ILE A 391 -8.07 0.48 -15.87
N ASN A 392 -9.25 -0.08 -15.57
CA ASN A 392 -9.45 -0.94 -14.41
C ASN A 392 -8.61 -2.21 -14.48
N GLN A 393 -8.49 -2.84 -15.66
CA GLN A 393 -7.60 -3.98 -15.85
C GLN A 393 -6.14 -3.61 -15.56
N ASP A 394 -5.66 -2.48 -16.10
CA ASP A 394 -4.30 -1.98 -15.81
C ASP A 394 -4.11 -1.71 -14.30
N ALA A 395 -5.10 -1.11 -13.64
CA ALA A 395 -5.06 -0.79 -12.20
C ALA A 395 -4.98 -2.05 -11.33
N GLN A 396 -5.80 -3.07 -11.61
CA GLN A 396 -5.77 -4.34 -10.88
C GLN A 396 -4.44 -5.08 -11.07
N GLU A 397 -3.95 -5.21 -12.31
CA GLU A 397 -2.68 -5.88 -12.58
C GLU A 397 -1.49 -5.14 -11.96
N TRP A 398 -1.54 -3.81 -11.97
CA TRP A 398 -0.54 -2.99 -11.30
C TRP A 398 -0.56 -3.21 -9.79
N ALA A 399 -1.73 -3.23 -9.16
CA ALA A 399 -1.88 -3.50 -7.74
C ALA A 399 -1.41 -4.92 -7.36
N GLU A 400 -1.69 -5.93 -8.17
CA GLU A 400 -1.19 -7.29 -7.97
C GLU A 400 0.33 -7.39 -8.05
N ALA A 401 0.93 -6.73 -9.06
CA ALA A 401 2.38 -6.64 -9.21
C ALA A 401 3.00 -5.89 -8.04
N SER A 402 2.38 -4.78 -7.62
CA SER A 402 2.80 -3.99 -6.47
C SER A 402 2.71 -4.81 -5.17
N ASN A 403 1.63 -5.56 -4.96
CA ASN A 403 1.48 -6.40 -3.77
C ASN A 403 2.46 -7.58 -3.74
N SER A 404 3.01 -7.97 -4.89
CA SER A 404 3.96 -9.09 -5.03
C SER A 404 5.42 -8.67 -5.09
N HIS A 405 5.75 -7.42 -5.45
CA HIS A 405 7.13 -6.98 -5.58
C HIS A 405 7.82 -6.82 -4.23
N LYS A 406 9.13 -7.08 -4.18
CA LYS A 406 9.91 -6.93 -2.94
C LYS A 406 10.27 -5.46 -2.71
N VAL A 407 9.81 -4.93 -1.59
CA VAL A 407 10.15 -3.60 -1.10
C VAL A 407 11.38 -3.69 -0.19
N GLN A 408 12.27 -2.69 -0.29
CA GLN A 408 13.36 -2.51 0.68
C GLN A 408 12.92 -1.49 1.72
N ILE A 409 12.76 -1.94 2.96
CA ILE A 409 12.58 -1.10 4.14
C ILE A 409 13.93 -1.01 4.87
N LYS A 410 14.29 0.16 5.39
CA LYS A 410 15.59 0.39 6.01
C LYS A 410 15.73 -0.50 7.26
N ARG A 411 16.88 -1.19 7.39
CA ARG A 411 17.18 -2.13 8.49
C ARG A 411 16.25 -3.36 8.55
N GLU A 412 15.44 -3.59 7.52
CA GLU A 412 14.58 -4.76 7.41
C GLU A 412 14.94 -5.64 6.21
N ARG A 413 14.49 -6.89 6.27
CA ARG A 413 14.58 -7.82 5.15
C ARG A 413 13.67 -7.37 4.01
N LYS A 414 14.12 -7.55 2.76
CA LYS A 414 13.29 -7.39 1.57
C LYS A 414 12.09 -8.34 1.62
N ARG A 415 10.88 -7.78 1.64
CA ARG A 415 9.60 -8.49 1.69
C ARG A 415 8.62 -7.82 0.72
N SER A 416 7.66 -8.57 0.20
CA SER A 416 6.56 -7.97 -0.56
C SER A 416 5.47 -7.44 0.36
N PRO A 417 4.63 -6.50 -0.08
CA PRO A 417 3.47 -6.07 0.69
C PRO A 417 2.59 -7.23 1.14
N ARG A 418 2.31 -8.20 0.25
CA ARG A 418 1.54 -9.40 0.59
C ARG A 418 2.20 -10.24 1.68
N ASP A 419 3.52 -10.42 1.61
CA ASP A 419 4.28 -11.12 2.66
C ASP A 419 4.21 -10.39 4.00
N MET A 420 4.35 -9.06 4.00
CA MET A 420 4.25 -8.27 5.23
C MET A 420 2.83 -8.32 5.81
N PHE A 421 1.80 -8.24 4.98
CA PHE A 421 0.40 -8.29 5.38
C PHE A 421 0.05 -9.63 6.06
N VAL A 422 0.28 -10.75 5.37
CA VAL A 422 -0.08 -12.10 5.85
C VAL A 422 0.68 -12.46 7.13
N PHE A 423 1.99 -12.19 7.18
CA PHE A 423 2.78 -12.56 8.35
C PHE A 423 2.62 -11.58 9.52
N SER A 424 2.23 -10.33 9.29
CA SER A 424 1.93 -9.38 10.38
C SER A 424 0.74 -9.86 11.22
N MET A 425 -0.28 -10.49 10.63
CA MET A 425 -1.41 -11.07 11.39
C MET A 425 -0.98 -12.11 12.44
N VAL A 426 0.12 -12.82 12.19
CA VAL A 426 0.67 -13.81 13.12
C VAL A 426 1.68 -13.19 14.09
N GLN A 427 2.46 -12.21 13.63
CA GLN A 427 3.56 -11.60 14.41
C GLN A 427 3.08 -10.51 15.35
N ASP A 428 2.14 -9.69 14.90
CA ASP A 428 1.69 -8.45 15.53
C ASP A 428 0.26 -8.59 16.12
N GLY A 429 -0.33 -9.79 16.00
CA GLY A 429 -1.70 -10.10 16.39
C GLY A 429 -2.72 -9.83 15.27
N PRO A 430 -3.81 -10.61 15.21
CA PRO A 430 -4.84 -10.43 14.20
C PRO A 430 -5.64 -9.15 14.38
N ARG A 431 -5.97 -8.52 13.25
CA ARG A 431 -6.92 -7.41 13.18
C ARG A 431 -7.83 -7.62 11.98
N GLY A 432 -9.13 -7.38 12.16
CA GLY A 432 -10.12 -7.50 11.08
C GLY A 432 -10.63 -8.90 10.78
N LEU A 433 -10.37 -9.87 11.67
CA LEU A 433 -10.80 -11.26 11.52
C LEU A 433 -12.00 -11.65 12.41
N GLY A 434 -12.47 -10.74 13.27
CA GLY A 434 -13.64 -10.94 14.11
C GLY A 434 -14.47 -9.67 14.23
N ASP A 435 -15.76 -9.84 14.47
CA ASP A 435 -16.66 -8.74 14.83
C ASP A 435 -16.29 -8.23 16.22
N VAL A 436 -16.12 -6.92 16.37
CA VAL A 436 -15.84 -6.29 17.67
C VAL A 436 -17.13 -6.35 18.48
N VAL A 437 -17.18 -7.26 19.46
CA VAL A 437 -18.38 -7.42 20.32
C VAL A 437 -18.54 -6.26 21.29
N GLU A 438 -17.44 -5.63 21.72
CA GLU A 438 -17.45 -4.38 22.48
C GLU A 438 -16.32 -3.43 22.03
N PRO A 439 -16.61 -2.15 21.78
CA PRO A 439 -15.60 -1.18 21.41
C PRO A 439 -14.55 -1.08 22.52
N VAL A 440 -13.29 -1.31 22.17
CA VAL A 440 -12.19 -1.09 23.11
C VAL A 440 -12.10 0.42 23.36
N ASP A 441 -12.33 0.83 24.60
CA ASP A 441 -12.21 2.23 25.02
C ASP A 441 -10.72 2.61 25.00
N GLU A 442 -10.31 3.29 23.93
CA GLU A 442 -8.92 3.66 23.65
C GLU A 442 -8.77 5.19 23.72
N PRO A 443 -8.14 5.75 24.77
CA PRO A 443 -7.79 7.16 24.77
C PRO A 443 -6.65 7.40 23.78
N VAL A 444 -6.99 7.87 22.58
CA VAL A 444 -6.04 8.41 21.60
C VAL A 444 -6.15 9.93 21.65
N ASP A 445 -5.25 10.59 22.39
CA ASP A 445 -5.33 12.04 22.65
C ASP A 445 -5.24 12.92 21.39
N ASP A 446 -4.60 12.43 20.30
CA ASP A 446 -4.51 13.13 19.01
C ASP A 446 -4.70 12.16 17.83
N ILE A 447 -5.97 11.80 17.59
CA ILE A 447 -6.43 10.93 16.51
C ILE A 447 -5.89 11.38 15.13
N ALA A 448 -5.80 12.69 14.88
CA ALA A 448 -5.37 13.26 13.59
C ALA A 448 -3.90 12.95 13.26
N SER A 449 -3.07 12.67 14.26
CA SER A 449 -1.65 12.38 14.08
C SER A 449 -1.31 10.89 13.93
N TYR A 450 -2.24 9.99 14.22
CA TYR A 450 -1.99 8.54 14.30
C TYR A 450 -1.63 7.93 12.93
N GLY A 451 -0.40 7.45 12.77
CA GLY A 451 0.04 6.88 11.49
C GLY A 451 0.31 7.95 10.41
N VAL A 452 0.70 9.17 10.78
CA VAL A 452 1.31 10.15 9.86
C VAL A 452 2.81 9.89 9.71
N ASP A 453 3.31 9.81 8.46
CA ASP A 453 4.74 9.80 8.17
C ASP A 453 5.26 11.23 7.96
N TRP A 454 5.54 11.95 9.05
CA TRP A 454 5.92 13.38 8.99
C TRP A 454 7.16 13.69 8.12
N GLU A 455 8.05 12.73 7.88
CA GLU A 455 9.19 12.94 6.97
C GLU A 455 8.72 12.88 5.50
N VAL A 456 7.78 12.00 5.17
CA VAL A 456 7.15 11.91 3.84
C VAL A 456 6.24 13.10 3.57
N ALA A 457 5.46 13.52 4.58
CA ALA A 457 4.63 14.72 4.51
C ALA A 457 5.44 15.99 4.19
N ASN A 458 6.71 16.03 4.61
CA ASN A 458 7.62 17.14 4.36
C ASN A 458 8.51 16.97 3.11
N ASP A 459 8.33 15.92 2.29
CA ASP A 459 9.11 15.71 1.06
C ASP A 459 8.65 16.68 -0.05
N PRO A 460 9.50 17.59 -0.54
CA PRO A 460 9.11 18.57 -1.56
C PRO A 460 8.66 17.97 -2.89
N ARG A 461 9.12 16.76 -3.25
CA ARG A 461 8.72 16.10 -4.50
C ARG A 461 7.32 15.53 -4.40
N LEU A 462 7.00 14.89 -3.28
CA LEU A 462 5.66 14.35 -3.04
C LEU A 462 4.68 15.49 -2.81
N MET A 463 5.09 16.52 -2.07
CA MET A 463 4.27 17.72 -1.89
C MET A 463 3.91 18.38 -3.23
N ARG A 464 4.86 18.48 -4.17
CA ARG A 464 4.57 19.02 -5.51
C ARG A 464 3.56 18.16 -6.27
N HIS A 465 3.74 16.84 -6.24
CA HIS A 465 2.81 15.92 -6.90
C HIS A 465 1.41 16.00 -6.27
N LEU A 466 1.33 16.05 -4.95
CA LEU A 466 0.07 16.30 -4.23
C LEU A 466 -0.57 17.62 -4.67
N LEU A 467 0.17 18.73 -4.68
CA LEU A 467 -0.36 20.05 -5.08
C LEU A 467 -0.81 20.10 -6.54
N GLU A 468 -0.16 19.37 -7.45
CA GLU A 468 -0.55 19.26 -8.85
C GLU A 468 -1.88 18.50 -9.02
N GLU A 469 -2.15 17.54 -8.14
CA GLU A 469 -3.33 16.66 -8.21
C GLU A 469 -4.49 17.16 -7.34
N ASN A 470 -4.19 17.91 -6.27
CA ASN A 470 -5.15 18.48 -5.31
C ASN A 470 -4.87 19.99 -5.09
N PRO A 471 -5.20 20.87 -6.05
CA PRO A 471 -4.89 22.31 -5.97
C PRO A 471 -5.63 23.06 -4.84
N GLN A 472 -6.69 22.45 -4.31
CA GLN A 472 -7.61 23.02 -3.33
C GLN A 472 -7.04 23.01 -1.91
N ASP A 473 -6.05 22.16 -1.65
CA ASP A 473 -5.42 22.00 -0.34
C ASP A 473 -4.51 23.17 0.06
N TRP A 474 -4.40 24.22 -0.77
CA TRP A 474 -3.56 25.40 -0.54
C TRP A 474 -4.20 26.44 0.40
N GLU A 475 -5.53 26.43 0.57
CA GLU A 475 -6.25 27.52 1.26
C GLU A 475 -6.28 27.41 2.81
N ASP A 476 -5.89 26.27 3.39
CA ASP A 476 -5.99 26.04 4.84
C ASP A 476 -4.69 26.38 5.62
N GLU A 477 -4.48 27.69 5.87
CA GLU A 477 -3.29 28.31 6.48
C GLU A 477 -2.92 27.88 7.92
N ASN A 478 -3.67 27.01 8.61
CA ASN A 478 -3.35 26.64 10.00
C ASN A 478 -3.24 25.13 10.24
N PRO A 479 -2.01 24.56 10.39
CA PRO A 479 -1.76 23.11 10.52
C PRO A 479 -2.40 22.44 11.76
N PHE A 480 -3.08 23.21 12.62
CA PHE A 480 -3.75 22.75 13.84
C PHE A 480 -5.28 22.87 13.81
N HIS A 481 -5.90 23.30 12.71
CA HIS A 481 -7.37 23.20 12.58
C HIS A 481 -7.78 21.76 12.25
N THR A 482 -8.62 21.19 13.11
CA THR A 482 -9.05 19.78 13.12
C THR A 482 -10.29 19.47 12.28
N ALA A 483 -10.87 20.47 11.62
CA ALA A 483 -11.84 20.26 10.55
C ALA A 483 -11.91 21.54 9.71
N PRO A 484 -11.89 21.45 8.37
CA PRO A 484 -12.23 22.60 7.54
C PRO A 484 -13.68 23.00 7.83
N SER A 485 -13.99 24.30 7.71
CA SER A 485 -15.36 24.81 7.92
C SER A 485 -16.37 24.25 6.91
N GLN A 486 -15.88 23.64 5.83
CA GLN A 486 -16.65 23.04 4.75
C GLN A 486 -15.90 21.79 4.26
N LEU A 487 -16.63 20.70 3.98
CA LEU A 487 -16.04 19.52 3.34
C LEU A 487 -15.67 19.86 1.89
N SER A 488 -14.57 19.31 1.41
CA SER A 488 -14.16 19.44 0.01
C SER A 488 -15.10 18.61 -0.85
N ASP A 489 -15.67 19.21 -1.90
CA ASP A 489 -16.55 18.52 -2.84
C ASP A 489 -16.02 18.70 -4.27
N VAL A 490 -15.67 17.59 -4.91
CA VAL A 490 -15.23 17.56 -6.31
C VAL A 490 -16.34 16.94 -7.15
N PRO A 491 -17.21 17.75 -7.78
CA PRO A 491 -18.34 17.22 -8.53
C PRO A 491 -17.87 16.48 -9.79
N CYS A 492 -18.07 15.16 -9.80
CA CYS A 492 -17.88 14.30 -10.95
C CYS A 492 -19.11 13.43 -11.13
N GLU A 493 -19.91 13.74 -12.16
CA GLU A 493 -21.09 12.96 -12.52
C GLU A 493 -20.83 12.12 -13.78
N PRO A 494 -21.40 10.90 -13.85
CA PRO A 494 -21.30 10.07 -15.05
C PRO A 494 -21.89 10.77 -16.28
N PRO A 495 -21.28 10.62 -17.47
CA PRO A 495 -21.87 11.13 -18.70
C PRO A 495 -23.12 10.32 -19.09
N ASN A 496 -24.15 11.00 -19.60
CA ASN A 496 -25.31 10.32 -20.16
C ASN A 496 -24.97 9.68 -21.51
N CYS A 497 -25.44 8.45 -21.73
CA CYS A 497 -25.37 7.81 -23.04
C CYS A 497 -26.23 8.60 -24.04
N PRO A 498 -25.69 9.08 -25.17
CA PRO A 498 -26.47 9.79 -26.19
C PRO A 498 -27.22 8.86 -27.14
N PHE A 499 -27.05 7.54 -27.01
CA PHE A 499 -27.55 6.52 -27.95
C PHE A 499 -28.59 5.59 -27.32
N THR A 500 -29.45 5.00 -28.15
CA THR A 500 -30.35 3.93 -27.71
C THR A 500 -29.58 2.62 -27.47
N VAL A 501 -30.18 1.69 -26.74
CA VAL A 501 -29.59 0.37 -26.47
C VAL A 501 -29.24 -0.38 -27.76
N GLU A 502 -30.09 -0.28 -28.78
CA GLU A 502 -29.88 -0.90 -30.09
C GLU A 502 -28.71 -0.27 -30.84
N GLN A 503 -28.54 1.05 -30.74
CA GLN A 503 -27.42 1.76 -31.34
C GLN A 503 -26.09 1.40 -30.67
N VAL A 504 -26.06 1.28 -29.34
CA VAL A 504 -24.86 0.81 -28.61
C VAL A 504 -24.53 -0.63 -29.01
N ALA A 505 -25.51 -1.53 -29.04
CA ALA A 505 -25.28 -2.91 -29.48
C ALA A 505 -24.83 -3.01 -30.95
N LEU A 506 -25.26 -2.08 -31.81
CA LEU A 506 -24.78 -1.97 -33.19
C LEU A 506 -23.33 -1.45 -33.24
N LEU A 507 -23.00 -0.42 -32.46
CA LEU A 507 -21.64 0.10 -32.32
C LEU A 507 -20.66 -1.02 -31.92
N ASP A 508 -20.97 -1.74 -30.84
CA ASP A 508 -20.10 -2.80 -30.31
C ASP A 508 -19.85 -3.92 -31.31
N ARG A 509 -20.90 -4.32 -32.04
CA ARG A 509 -20.80 -5.36 -33.07
C ARG A 509 -19.93 -4.91 -34.23
N ILE A 510 -20.16 -3.71 -34.77
CA ILE A 510 -19.38 -3.18 -35.88
C ILE A 510 -17.92 -3.01 -35.47
N LEU A 511 -17.67 -2.51 -34.26
CA LEU A 511 -16.31 -2.34 -33.74
C LEU A 511 -15.57 -3.67 -33.62
N ALA A 512 -16.21 -4.68 -33.04
CA ALA A 512 -15.62 -6.01 -32.87
C ALA A 512 -15.29 -6.70 -34.20
N GLU A 513 -16.02 -6.39 -35.28
CA GLU A 513 -15.75 -6.91 -36.63
C GLU A 513 -14.59 -6.18 -37.33
N ARG A 514 -14.35 -4.90 -37.02
CA ARG A 514 -13.42 -4.03 -37.76
C ARG A 514 -12.06 -3.87 -37.10
N VAL A 515 -12.01 -3.85 -35.77
CA VAL A 515 -10.80 -3.57 -35.01
C VAL A 515 -10.71 -4.51 -33.81
N ASP A 516 -9.48 -4.89 -33.45
CA ASP A 516 -9.23 -5.64 -32.22
C ASP A 516 -9.44 -4.74 -30.99
N VAL A 517 -10.67 -4.72 -30.48
CA VAL A 517 -11.08 -4.01 -29.25
C VAL A 517 -10.45 -4.60 -27.98
N THR A 518 -9.90 -5.82 -28.05
CA THR A 518 -9.25 -6.48 -26.91
C THR A 518 -7.78 -6.12 -26.78
N SER A 519 -7.22 -5.46 -27.81
CA SER A 519 -5.82 -5.09 -27.83
C SER A 519 -5.45 -4.10 -26.72
N ARG A 520 -4.31 -4.35 -26.09
CA ARG A 520 -3.72 -3.46 -25.07
C ARG A 520 -2.73 -2.47 -25.66
N ASN A 521 -2.44 -2.58 -26.96
CA ASN A 521 -1.56 -1.66 -27.65
C ASN A 521 -2.24 -0.30 -27.83
N MET A 522 -1.59 0.77 -27.41
CA MET A 522 -2.16 2.13 -27.47
C MET A 522 -2.39 2.64 -28.90
N VAL A 523 -1.62 2.17 -29.88
CA VAL A 523 -1.84 2.49 -31.30
C VAL A 523 -3.13 1.84 -31.79
N ILE A 524 -3.38 0.59 -31.42
CA ILE A 524 -4.62 -0.11 -31.79
C ILE A 524 -5.82 0.53 -31.08
N ARG A 525 -5.68 0.89 -29.79
CA ARG A 525 -6.73 1.62 -29.04
C ARG A 525 -7.06 2.97 -29.67
N ARG A 526 -6.10 3.68 -30.25
CA ARG A 526 -6.35 4.89 -31.04
C ARG A 526 -7.21 4.56 -32.26
N THR A 527 -6.92 3.48 -32.98
CA THR A 527 -7.76 3.03 -34.11
C THR A 527 -9.17 2.68 -33.66
N VAL A 528 -9.32 1.99 -32.51
CA VAL A 528 -10.63 1.71 -31.90
C VAL A 528 -11.40 3.00 -31.65
N TRP A 529 -10.76 4.02 -31.06
CA TRP A 529 -11.38 5.34 -30.86
C TRP A 529 -11.83 5.96 -32.19
N CYS A 530 -10.94 6.05 -33.18
CA CYS A 530 -11.24 6.69 -34.46
C CYS A 530 -12.43 6.02 -35.19
N GLU A 531 -12.46 4.69 -35.21
CA GLU A 531 -13.57 3.93 -35.81
C GLU A 531 -14.86 4.13 -35.03
N ALA A 532 -14.81 4.05 -33.69
CA ALA A 532 -15.98 4.22 -32.84
C ALA A 532 -16.59 5.61 -32.98
N PHE A 533 -15.72 6.64 -32.97
CA PHE A 533 -16.10 8.02 -33.16
C PHE A 533 -16.75 8.24 -34.54
N HIS A 534 -16.19 7.63 -35.60
CA HIS A 534 -16.77 7.69 -36.93
C HIS A 534 -18.14 7.02 -37.00
N ILE A 535 -18.31 5.82 -36.42
CA ILE A 535 -19.61 5.14 -36.36
C ILE A 535 -20.64 5.99 -35.60
N CYS A 536 -20.27 6.53 -34.44
CA CYS A 536 -21.14 7.38 -33.62
C CYS A 536 -21.60 8.62 -34.38
N SER A 537 -20.73 9.21 -35.21
CA SER A 537 -21.08 10.37 -36.04
C SER A 537 -22.13 10.06 -37.11
N GLN A 538 -22.31 8.79 -37.48
CA GLN A 538 -23.35 8.34 -38.42
C GLN A 538 -24.69 8.09 -37.74
N PHE A 539 -24.72 7.87 -36.42
CA PHE A 539 -25.96 7.66 -35.67
C PHE A 539 -26.71 8.95 -35.34
N VAL A 540 -26.02 10.09 -35.39
CA VAL A 540 -26.60 11.40 -35.15
C VAL A 540 -26.71 12.11 -36.51
N PRO A 541 -27.90 12.15 -37.14
CA PRO A 541 -28.12 13.15 -38.17
C PRO A 541 -28.00 14.53 -37.51
N GLN A 542 -27.18 15.41 -38.09
CA GLN A 542 -26.81 16.74 -37.61
C GLN A 542 -27.96 17.48 -36.87
N LEU A 543 -27.60 18.09 -35.73
CA LEU A 543 -28.40 19.10 -35.00
C LEU A 543 -29.01 20.15 -35.94
#